data_AF-A0A3D2SC75-F1
#
_entry.id   AF-A0A3D2SC75-F1
#
_cell.length_a   1.000
_cell.length_b   1.000
_cell.length_c   1.000
_cell.angle_alpha   90.00
_cell.angle_beta   90.00
_cell.angle_gamma   90.00
#
_symmetry.space_group_name_H-M   'P 1'
#
loop_
_entity.id
_entity.type
_entity.pdbx_description
1 polymer ?
#
loop_
_entity_poly.entity_id
_entity_poly.type
_entity_poly.pdbx_seq_one_letter_code
_entity_poly.pdbx_strand_id
1 'polypeptide(L)'
;MKKLVVLIMCAAFFASCNNKGGSSEQLRAENDSLLSELTQRNSELDEMMGTFNEIQEGFRQINAAESRVDLQRGTITENAASAKQQIASDIEFITKTMEENKAQIAKLQSMLKNSKNNSAQLKKAVEALTAELAAKTQRIEELQAELAAKNIRIQELDEAVTGLTADKENLSAENEAKAKTDSE
;
A
#
# COMPACT_ATOMS: atom_id res chain seq x y z
N MET A 1 73.48 32.94 21.62
CA MET A 1 72.63 32.07 20.77
C MET A 1 71.51 31.37 21.58
N LYS A 2 70.76 32.09 22.42
CA LYS A 2 69.62 31.51 23.18
C LYS A 2 68.27 32.19 22.88
N LYS A 3 68.26 33.28 22.10
CA LYS A 3 67.05 34.03 21.71
C LYS A 3 66.52 33.70 20.31
N LEU A 4 67.24 32.87 19.54
CA LEU A 4 66.82 32.42 18.19
C LEU A 4 66.03 31.10 18.21
N VAL A 5 66.15 30.30 19.27
CA VAL A 5 65.47 28.99 19.36
C VAL A 5 63.98 29.15 19.70
N VAL A 6 63.61 30.20 20.43
CA VAL A 6 62.21 30.48 20.82
C VAL A 6 61.37 30.98 19.64
N LEU A 7 62.00 31.60 18.63
CA LEU A 7 61.28 32.19 17.49
C LEU A 7 60.89 31.14 16.43
N ILE A 8 61.61 30.01 16.37
CA ILE A 8 61.31 28.91 15.43
C ILE A 8 60.22 27.97 16.00
N MET A 9 60.06 27.90 17.32
CA MET A 9 59.04 27.07 17.96
C MET A 9 57.61 27.68 17.87
N CYS A 10 57.49 29.01 17.72
CA CYS A 10 56.19 29.67 17.48
C CYS A 10 55.73 29.65 16.02
N ALA A 11 56.64 29.50 15.04
CA ALA A 11 56.27 29.45 13.62
C ALA A 11 55.68 28.09 13.20
N ALA A 12 56.01 27.01 13.92
CA ALA A 12 55.48 25.67 13.64
C ALA A 12 54.01 25.50 14.05
N PHE A 13 53.48 26.35 14.94
CA PHE A 13 52.06 26.27 15.35
C PHE A 13 51.10 26.91 14.35
N PHE A 14 51.54 27.85 13.50
CA PHE A 14 50.69 28.44 12.47
C PHE A 14 50.67 27.64 11.16
N ALA A 15 51.72 26.86 10.87
CA ALA A 15 51.73 25.95 9.72
C ALA A 15 50.80 24.72 9.90
N SER A 16 50.44 24.36 11.13
CA SER A 16 49.51 23.25 11.41
C SER A 16 48.02 23.64 11.31
N CYS A 17 47.70 24.90 10.99
CA CYS A 17 46.32 25.37 10.85
C CYS A 17 45.89 25.55 9.39
N ASN A 18 46.60 24.93 8.44
CA ASN A 18 46.27 25.03 7.01
C ASN A 18 45.66 23.75 6.41
N ASN A 19 45.17 22.82 7.25
CA ASN A 19 44.58 21.55 6.78
C ASN A 19 43.09 21.35 7.18
N LYS A 20 42.35 22.44 7.42
CA LYS A 20 40.89 22.43 7.68
C LYS A 20 40.03 22.47 6.40
N GLY A 21 40.58 22.05 5.25
CA GLY A 21 39.85 22.00 3.98
C GLY A 21 38.97 20.77 3.80
N GLY A 22 39.35 19.62 4.37
CA GLY A 22 38.65 18.35 4.12
C GLY A 22 37.34 18.15 4.88
N SER A 23 37.19 18.72 6.09
CA SER A 23 35.99 18.44 6.91
C SER A 23 34.74 19.16 6.41
N SER A 24 34.87 20.38 5.85
CA SER A 24 33.69 21.16 5.44
C SER A 24 33.08 20.67 4.13
N GLU A 25 33.88 20.19 3.18
CA GLU A 25 33.39 19.61 1.93
C GLU A 25 32.80 18.21 2.17
N GLN A 26 33.41 17.41 3.04
CA GLN A 26 32.84 16.12 3.47
C GLN A 26 31.50 16.30 4.20
N LEU A 27 31.42 17.25 5.14
CA LEU A 27 30.17 17.56 5.85
C LEU A 27 29.08 18.09 4.90
N ARG A 28 29.45 18.85 3.87
CA ARG A 28 28.51 19.29 2.83
C ARG A 28 28.03 18.13 1.98
N ALA A 29 28.93 17.28 1.50
CA ALA A 29 28.57 16.10 0.72
C ALA A 29 27.68 15.14 1.52
N GLU A 30 27.95 14.96 2.81
CA GLU A 30 27.10 14.16 3.71
C GLU A 30 25.73 14.83 3.93
N ASN A 31 25.69 16.15 4.10
CA ASN A 31 24.43 16.89 4.21
C ASN A 31 23.59 16.79 2.94
N ASP A 32 24.21 16.98 1.77
CA ASP A 32 23.54 16.87 0.46
C ASP A 32 23.02 15.44 0.24
N SER A 33 23.81 14.43 0.63
CA SER A 33 23.40 13.02 0.59
C SER A 33 22.21 12.74 1.51
N LEU A 34 22.22 13.25 2.74
CA LEU A 34 21.13 13.09 3.70
C LEU A 34 19.86 13.81 3.21
N LEU A 35 20.00 15.00 2.65
CA LEU A 35 18.89 15.76 2.08
C LEU A 35 18.25 14.96 0.93
N SER A 36 19.06 14.41 0.04
CA SER A 36 18.58 13.59 -1.07
C SER A 36 17.87 12.32 -0.60
N GLU A 37 18.39 11.63 0.41
CA GLU A 37 17.73 10.45 0.99
C GLU A 37 16.40 10.83 1.66
N LEU A 38 16.35 11.95 2.40
CA LEU A 38 15.11 12.43 3.01
C LEU A 38 14.06 12.80 1.95
N THR A 39 14.45 13.48 0.88
CA THR A 39 13.54 13.81 -0.23
C THR A 39 12.99 12.55 -0.89
N GLN A 40 13.85 11.56 -1.17
CA GLN A 40 13.40 10.28 -1.72
C GLN A 40 12.42 9.57 -0.78
N ARG A 41 12.75 9.49 0.52
CA ARG A 41 11.88 8.86 1.52
C ARG A 41 10.52 9.53 1.62
N ASN A 42 10.46 10.86 1.62
CA ASN A 42 9.20 11.57 1.67
C ASN A 42 8.34 11.27 0.43
N SER A 43 8.96 11.25 -0.75
CA SER A 43 8.25 10.89 -1.99
C SER A 43 7.69 9.46 -1.95
N GLU A 44 8.44 8.50 -1.40
CA GLU A 44 7.97 7.11 -1.24
C GLU A 44 6.78 7.04 -0.27
N LEU A 45 6.84 7.76 0.86
CA LEU A 45 5.75 7.82 1.84
C LEU A 45 4.49 8.47 1.26
N ASP A 46 4.65 9.54 0.50
CA ASP A 46 3.53 10.24 -0.16
C ASP A 46 2.83 9.30 -1.16
N GLU A 47 3.59 8.53 -1.94
CA GLU A 47 3.03 7.53 -2.86
C GLU A 47 2.33 6.38 -2.12
N MET A 48 2.88 5.91 -0.99
CA MET A 48 2.23 4.89 -0.16
C MET A 48 0.91 5.42 0.41
N MET A 49 0.89 6.64 0.95
CA MET A 49 -0.33 7.24 1.49
C MET A 49 -1.36 7.52 0.40
N GLY A 50 -0.93 7.93 -0.80
CA GLY A 50 -1.80 8.05 -1.97
C GLY A 50 -2.48 6.73 -2.31
N THR A 51 -1.68 5.68 -2.49
CA THR A 51 -2.19 4.33 -2.80
C THR A 51 -3.12 3.80 -1.69
N PHE A 52 -2.79 4.05 -0.42
CA PHE A 52 -3.64 3.69 0.72
C PHE A 52 -5.02 4.37 0.66
N ASN A 53 -5.05 5.66 0.34
CA ASN A 53 -6.29 6.43 0.23
C ASN A 53 -7.16 5.96 -0.95
N GLU A 54 -6.54 5.61 -2.07
CA GLU A 54 -7.23 5.04 -3.24
C GLU A 54 -7.95 3.73 -2.88
N ILE A 55 -7.26 2.82 -2.19
CA ILE A 55 -7.85 1.53 -1.75
C ILE A 55 -9.05 1.78 -0.81
N GLN A 56 -8.89 2.69 0.14
CA GLN A 56 -9.95 3.06 1.08
C GLN A 56 -11.17 3.67 0.37
N GLU A 57 -10.96 4.48 -0.66
CA GLU A 57 -12.05 4.97 -1.52
C GLU A 57 -12.70 3.82 -2.30
N GLY A 58 -11.91 2.91 -2.88
CA GLY A 58 -12.43 1.70 -3.53
C GLY A 58 -13.33 0.89 -2.60
N PHE A 59 -12.94 0.69 -1.34
CA PHE A 59 -13.78 0.00 -0.35
C PHE A 59 -15.08 0.74 -0.03
N ARG A 60 -15.06 2.08 0.02
CA ARG A 60 -16.30 2.86 0.17
C ARG A 60 -17.23 2.66 -1.03
N GLN A 61 -16.69 2.66 -2.24
CA GLN A 61 -17.45 2.44 -3.46
C GLN A 61 -18.04 1.03 -3.53
N ILE A 62 -17.27 0.02 -3.14
CA ILE A 62 -17.72 -1.37 -3.01
C ILE A 62 -18.89 -1.45 -2.03
N ASN A 63 -18.77 -0.88 -0.83
CA ASN A 63 -19.85 -0.90 0.17
C ASN A 63 -21.14 -0.24 -0.33
N ALA A 64 -21.00 0.87 -1.07
CA ALA A 64 -22.14 1.58 -1.63
C ALA A 64 -22.84 0.75 -2.72
N ALA A 65 -22.07 0.04 -3.56
CA ALA A 65 -22.61 -0.86 -4.56
C ALA A 65 -23.24 -2.11 -3.94
N GLU A 66 -22.61 -2.70 -2.92
CA GLU A 66 -23.14 -3.84 -2.16
C GLU A 66 -24.50 -3.49 -1.53
N SER A 67 -24.59 -2.30 -0.93
CA SER A 67 -25.85 -1.79 -0.34
C SER A 67 -26.96 -1.67 -1.38
N ARG A 68 -26.65 -1.31 -2.64
CA ARG A 68 -27.64 -1.25 -3.72
C ARG A 68 -28.10 -2.65 -4.14
N VAL A 69 -27.17 -3.60 -4.28
CA VAL A 69 -27.50 -5.01 -4.54
C VAL A 69 -28.44 -5.54 -3.45
N ASP A 70 -28.12 -5.25 -2.19
CA ASP A 70 -28.89 -5.70 -1.04
C ASP A 70 -30.33 -5.18 -1.01
N LEU A 71 -30.54 -3.93 -1.39
CA LEU A 71 -31.87 -3.33 -1.49
C LEU A 71 -32.65 -3.91 -2.67
N GLN A 72 -32.03 -4.00 -3.85
CA GLN A 72 -32.68 -4.44 -5.07
C GLN A 72 -33.08 -5.93 -5.02
N ARG A 73 -32.28 -6.78 -4.35
CA ARG A 73 -32.63 -8.21 -4.18
C ARG A 73 -33.89 -8.42 -3.34
N GLY A 74 -34.23 -7.49 -2.45
CA GLY A 74 -35.44 -7.53 -1.62
C GLY A 74 -36.73 -7.16 -2.37
N THR A 75 -36.62 -6.48 -3.52
CA THR A 75 -37.77 -5.88 -4.24
C THR A 75 -38.04 -6.51 -5.61
N ILE A 76 -37.48 -7.69 -5.90
CA ILE A 76 -37.52 -8.36 -7.23
C ILE A 76 -38.96 -8.68 -7.73
N THR A 77 -40.00 -8.47 -6.93
CA THR A 77 -41.38 -8.88 -7.22
C THR A 77 -42.15 -8.03 -8.25
N GLU A 78 -41.72 -6.80 -8.58
CA GLU A 78 -42.51 -5.91 -9.47
C GLU A 78 -41.77 -5.35 -10.70
N ASN A 79 -40.44 -5.42 -10.78
CA ASN A 79 -39.64 -4.90 -11.91
C ASN A 79 -38.44 -5.81 -12.23
N ALA A 80 -38.72 -7.11 -12.34
CA ALA A 80 -37.72 -8.17 -12.28
C ALA A 80 -36.59 -8.07 -13.33
N ALA A 81 -36.80 -7.44 -14.49
CA ALA A 81 -35.77 -7.32 -15.52
C ALA A 81 -34.76 -6.20 -15.22
N SER A 82 -35.26 -5.00 -14.88
CA SER A 82 -34.40 -3.84 -14.59
C SER A 82 -33.63 -4.01 -13.28
N ALA A 83 -34.26 -4.58 -12.26
CA ALA A 83 -33.61 -4.90 -10.99
C ALA A 83 -32.47 -5.92 -11.18
N LYS A 84 -32.68 -6.96 -12.00
CA LYS A 84 -31.63 -7.96 -12.31
C LYS A 84 -30.45 -7.34 -13.05
N GLN A 85 -30.72 -6.44 -14.01
CA GLN A 85 -29.66 -5.76 -14.74
C GLN A 85 -28.84 -4.82 -13.85
N GLN A 86 -29.50 -4.10 -12.94
CA GLN A 86 -28.82 -3.23 -11.97
C GLN A 86 -27.96 -4.04 -11.00
N ILE A 87 -28.49 -5.15 -10.47
CA ILE A 87 -27.71 -6.06 -9.62
C ILE A 87 -26.48 -6.59 -10.37
N ALA A 88 -26.63 -7.04 -11.61
CA ALA A 88 -25.51 -7.54 -12.40
C ALA A 88 -24.43 -6.46 -12.62
N SER A 89 -24.84 -5.24 -12.97
CA SER A 89 -23.94 -4.10 -13.14
C SER A 89 -23.23 -3.71 -11.84
N ASP A 90 -23.92 -3.77 -10.70
CA ASP A 90 -23.32 -3.45 -9.41
C ASP A 90 -22.33 -4.53 -8.96
N ILE A 91 -22.61 -5.83 -9.21
CA ILE A 91 -21.63 -6.91 -8.91
C ILE A 91 -20.42 -6.82 -9.83
N GLU A 92 -20.59 -6.48 -11.12
CA GLU A 92 -19.47 -6.25 -12.03
C GLU A 92 -18.59 -5.09 -11.56
N PHE A 93 -19.21 -3.97 -11.20
CA PHE A 93 -18.52 -2.83 -10.63
C PHE A 93 -17.73 -3.23 -9.37
N ILE A 94 -18.38 -3.91 -8.42
CA ILE A 94 -17.72 -4.38 -7.20
C ILE A 94 -16.52 -5.26 -7.53
N THR A 95 -16.69 -6.24 -8.40
CA THR A 95 -15.65 -7.20 -8.77
C THR A 95 -14.44 -6.49 -9.38
N LYS A 96 -14.69 -5.53 -10.27
CA LYS A 96 -13.63 -4.72 -10.88
C LYS A 96 -12.89 -3.86 -9.84
N THR A 97 -13.62 -3.17 -8.97
CA THR A 97 -13.01 -2.34 -7.92
C THR A 97 -12.25 -3.19 -6.90
N MET A 98 -12.71 -4.41 -6.62
CA MET A 98 -11.99 -5.38 -5.78
C MET A 98 -10.66 -5.78 -6.41
N GLU A 99 -10.61 -6.03 -7.72
CA GLU A 99 -9.37 -6.32 -8.45
C GLU A 99 -8.41 -5.12 -8.48
N GLU A 100 -8.93 -3.90 -8.69
CA GLU A 100 -8.13 -2.67 -8.62
C GLU A 100 -7.52 -2.47 -7.23
N ASN A 101 -8.34 -2.61 -6.17
CA ASN A 101 -7.87 -2.56 -4.79
C ASN A 101 -6.83 -3.65 -4.50
N LYS A 102 -7.00 -4.85 -5.05
CA LYS A 102 -6.05 -5.95 -4.91
C LYS A 102 -4.69 -5.58 -5.50
N ALA A 103 -4.66 -5.04 -6.72
CA ALA A 103 -3.43 -4.60 -7.37
C ALA A 103 -2.74 -3.48 -6.59
N GLN A 104 -3.51 -2.52 -6.05
CA GLN A 104 -2.99 -1.45 -5.21
C GLN A 104 -2.44 -1.95 -3.86
N ILE A 105 -3.09 -2.94 -3.23
CA ILE A 105 -2.58 -3.60 -2.02
C ILE A 105 -1.25 -4.30 -2.31
N ALA A 106 -1.15 -5.03 -3.42
CA ALA A 106 0.10 -5.67 -3.85
C ALA A 106 1.21 -4.63 -4.11
N LYS A 107 0.87 -3.49 -4.72
CA LYS A 107 1.78 -2.35 -4.88
C LYS A 107 2.27 -1.83 -3.51
N LEU A 108 1.37 -1.60 -2.55
CA LEU A 108 1.74 -1.16 -1.20
C LEU A 108 2.65 -2.16 -0.49
N GLN A 109 2.36 -3.45 -0.58
CA GLN A 109 3.19 -4.50 0.01
C GLN A 109 4.59 -4.52 -0.60
N SER A 110 4.71 -4.29 -1.91
CA SER A 110 5.98 -4.20 -2.61
C SER A 110 6.76 -2.96 -2.20
N MET A 111 6.10 -1.81 -2.15
CA MET A 111 6.70 -0.56 -1.67
C MET A 111 7.20 -0.69 -0.23
N LEU A 112 6.42 -1.31 0.66
CA LEU A 112 6.82 -1.57 2.05
C LEU A 112 8.04 -2.49 2.14
N LYS A 113 8.06 -3.57 1.36
CA LYS A 113 9.18 -4.52 1.32
C LYS A 113 10.49 -3.84 0.86
N ASN A 114 10.38 -2.93 -0.09
CA ASN A 114 11.53 -2.25 -0.67
C ASN A 114 11.93 -0.99 0.11
N SER A 115 11.07 -0.51 1.02
CA SER A 115 11.36 0.67 1.82
C SER A 115 12.43 0.38 2.86
N LYS A 116 13.38 1.30 3.00
CA LYS A 116 14.35 1.28 4.10
C LYS A 116 13.68 1.51 5.47
N ASN A 117 12.41 1.93 5.49
CA ASN A 117 11.63 2.17 6.70
C ASN A 117 10.59 1.07 6.89
N ASN A 118 10.88 0.17 7.81
CA ASN A 118 10.04 -0.97 8.15
C ASN A 118 8.96 -0.59 9.19
N SER A 119 8.10 0.38 8.88
CA SER A 119 7.12 0.88 9.87
C SER A 119 6.10 -0.22 10.21
N ALA A 120 6.08 -0.61 11.49
CA ALA A 120 5.11 -1.58 12.02
C ALA A 120 3.66 -1.11 11.84
N GLN A 121 3.42 0.20 11.93
CA GLN A 121 2.09 0.78 11.72
C GLN A 121 1.63 0.67 10.27
N LEU A 122 2.49 0.97 9.29
CA LEU A 122 2.16 0.81 7.88
C LEU A 122 1.93 -0.66 7.52
N LYS A 123 2.72 -1.58 8.06
CA LYS A 123 2.46 -3.02 7.90
C LYS A 123 1.09 -3.42 8.41
N LYS A 124 0.78 -3.04 9.64
CA LYS A 124 -0.52 -3.32 10.26
C LYS A 124 -1.68 -2.72 9.45
N ALA A 125 -1.47 -1.53 8.87
CA ALA A 125 -2.46 -0.90 8.01
C ALA A 125 -2.67 -1.71 6.72
N VAL A 126 -1.60 -2.17 6.08
CA VAL A 126 -1.68 -3.02 4.88
C VAL A 126 -2.30 -4.39 5.18
N GLU A 127 -1.96 -5.00 6.31
CA GLU A 127 -2.61 -6.22 6.80
C GLU A 127 -4.13 -6.01 6.99
N ALA A 128 -4.53 -4.87 7.56
CA ALA A 128 -5.95 -4.53 7.71
C ALA A 128 -6.65 -4.37 6.36
N LEU A 129 -6.00 -3.74 5.37
CA LEU A 129 -6.53 -3.65 4.00
C LEU A 129 -6.69 -5.03 3.35
N THR A 130 -5.70 -5.91 3.52
CA THR A 130 -5.77 -7.29 2.99
C THR A 130 -6.89 -8.08 3.67
N ALA A 131 -7.05 -7.94 4.98
CA ALA A 131 -8.15 -8.58 5.71
C ALA A 131 -9.52 -8.04 5.29
N GLU A 132 -9.63 -6.73 5.05
CA GLU A 132 -10.86 -6.12 4.55
C GLU A 132 -11.20 -6.61 3.13
N LEU A 133 -10.20 -6.68 2.23
CA LEU A 133 -10.37 -7.27 0.90
C LEU A 133 -10.86 -8.73 1.04
N ALA A 134 -10.22 -9.51 1.90
CA ALA A 134 -10.57 -10.90 2.14
C ALA A 134 -12.01 -11.10 2.60
N ALA A 135 -12.48 -10.23 3.52
CA ALA A 135 -13.86 -10.25 4.02
C ALA A 135 -14.87 -9.86 2.93
N LYS A 136 -14.55 -8.84 2.13
CA LYS A 136 -15.41 -8.41 1.02
C LYS A 136 -15.48 -9.46 -0.09
N THR A 137 -14.37 -10.13 -0.44
CA THR A 137 -14.39 -11.23 -1.42
C THR A 137 -15.36 -12.32 -1.00
N GLN A 138 -15.28 -12.77 0.26
CA GLN A 138 -16.22 -13.76 0.79
C GLN A 138 -17.67 -13.27 0.74
N ARG A 139 -17.91 -12.00 1.09
CA ARG A 139 -19.25 -11.42 1.04
C ARG A 139 -19.83 -11.41 -0.39
N ILE A 140 -19.00 -11.16 -1.40
CA ILE A 140 -19.42 -11.21 -2.81
C ILE A 140 -19.68 -12.64 -3.27
N GLU A 141 -18.86 -13.62 -2.87
CA GLU A 141 -19.14 -15.05 -3.12
C GLU A 141 -20.52 -15.45 -2.55
N GLU A 142 -20.81 -15.05 -1.31
CA GLU A 142 -22.11 -15.30 -0.66
C GLU A 142 -23.25 -14.64 -1.43
N LEU A 143 -23.10 -13.36 -1.81
CA LEU A 143 -24.09 -12.65 -2.60
C LEU A 143 -24.34 -13.33 -3.95
N GLN A 144 -23.30 -13.77 -4.65
CA GLN A 144 -23.44 -14.48 -5.92
C GLN A 144 -24.19 -15.80 -5.75
N ALA A 145 -23.84 -16.60 -4.73
CA ALA A 145 -24.52 -17.86 -4.44
C ALA A 145 -26.01 -17.64 -4.12
N GLU A 146 -26.33 -16.60 -3.36
CA GLU A 146 -27.72 -16.22 -3.07
C GLU A 146 -28.49 -15.78 -4.32
N LEU A 147 -27.88 -14.97 -5.20
CA LEU A 147 -28.49 -14.52 -6.44
C LEU A 147 -28.71 -15.69 -7.42
N ALA A 148 -27.76 -16.64 -7.48
CA ALA A 148 -27.88 -17.87 -8.25
C ALA A 148 -29.05 -18.72 -7.76
N ALA A 149 -29.17 -18.93 -6.45
CA ALA A 149 -30.31 -19.64 -5.85
C ALA A 149 -31.65 -18.93 -6.10
N LYS A 150 -31.65 -17.60 -6.28
CA LYS A 150 -32.85 -16.77 -6.50
C LYS A 150 -33.24 -16.52 -7.97
N ASN A 151 -32.59 -17.15 -8.96
CA ASN A 151 -32.81 -16.98 -10.41
C ASN A 151 -31.98 -15.89 -11.12
N ILE A 152 -30.66 -15.87 -10.93
CA ILE A 152 -29.72 -15.05 -11.69
C ILE A 152 -28.47 -15.89 -12.02
N ARG A 153 -28.27 -16.25 -13.29
CA ARG A 153 -27.03 -16.91 -13.75
C ARG A 153 -26.15 -15.87 -14.41
N ILE A 154 -25.32 -15.18 -13.62
CA ILE A 154 -24.31 -14.28 -14.16
C ILE A 154 -23.04 -15.10 -14.42
N GLN A 155 -22.99 -15.74 -15.60
CA GLN A 155 -21.86 -16.57 -16.02
C GLN A 155 -20.52 -15.82 -16.09
N GLU A 156 -20.54 -14.48 -16.12
CA GLU A 156 -19.34 -13.67 -16.31
C GLU A 156 -18.67 -13.24 -14.99
N LEU A 157 -19.32 -13.39 -13.82
CA LEU A 157 -18.78 -12.92 -12.54
C LEU A 157 -18.21 -14.04 -11.64
N ASP A 158 -18.55 -15.30 -11.91
CA ASP A 158 -18.04 -16.46 -11.16
C ASP A 158 -16.52 -16.66 -11.40
N GLU A 159 -16.06 -16.44 -12.64
CA GLU A 159 -14.64 -16.58 -13.00
C GLU A 159 -13.78 -15.50 -12.32
N ALA A 160 -14.28 -14.26 -12.28
CA ALA A 160 -13.57 -13.14 -11.66
C ALA A 160 -13.51 -13.27 -10.13
N VAL A 161 -14.57 -13.75 -9.48
CA VAL A 161 -14.55 -14.01 -8.03
C VAL A 161 -13.67 -15.19 -7.66
N THR A 162 -13.62 -16.23 -8.49
CA THR A 162 -12.66 -17.34 -8.32
C THR A 162 -11.21 -16.83 -8.39
N GLY A 163 -10.91 -15.93 -9.34
CA GLY A 163 -9.61 -15.26 -9.43
C GLY A 163 -9.28 -14.41 -8.20
N LEU A 164 -10.22 -13.58 -7.75
CA LEU A 164 -10.10 -12.80 -6.51
C LEU A 164 -9.81 -13.69 -5.29
N THR A 165 -10.42 -14.87 -5.22
CA THR A 165 -10.25 -15.84 -4.12
C THR A 165 -8.86 -16.43 -4.09
N ALA A 166 -8.38 -16.96 -5.22
CA ALA A 166 -7.04 -17.53 -5.32
C ALA A 166 -5.96 -16.48 -4.97
N ASP A 167 -6.16 -15.25 -5.42
CA ASP A 167 -5.20 -14.19 -5.17
C ASP A 167 -5.29 -13.62 -3.75
N LYS A 168 -6.47 -13.64 -3.12
CA LYS A 168 -6.64 -13.39 -1.68
C LYS A 168 -5.79 -14.38 -0.86
N GLU A 169 -5.86 -15.67 -1.18
CA GLU A 169 -5.08 -16.68 -0.47
C GLU A 169 -3.57 -16.43 -0.61
N ASN A 170 -3.12 -16.09 -1.82
CA ASN A 170 -1.74 -15.73 -2.09
C ASN A 170 -1.28 -14.49 -1.32
N LEU A 171 -2.07 -13.41 -1.33
CA LEU A 171 -1.74 -12.15 -0.64
C LEU A 171 -1.73 -12.30 0.88
N SER A 172 -2.65 -13.09 1.44
CA SER A 172 -2.67 -13.39 2.88
C SER A 172 -1.43 -14.18 3.29
N ALA A 173 -1.06 -15.20 2.52
CA ALA A 173 0.14 -16.00 2.77
C ALA A 173 1.43 -15.18 2.68
N GLU A 174 1.55 -14.28 1.69
CA GLU A 174 2.72 -13.41 1.55
C GLU A 174 2.85 -12.43 2.72
N ASN A 175 1.74 -11.84 3.18
CA ASN A 175 1.73 -10.96 4.36
C ASN A 175 2.16 -11.70 5.62
N GLU A 176 1.61 -12.89 5.88
CA GLU A 176 1.97 -13.69 7.07
C GLU A 176 3.44 -14.08 7.08
N ALA A 177 4.00 -14.44 5.90
CA ALA A 177 5.40 -14.78 5.77
C ALA A 177 6.33 -13.59 6.06
N LYS A 178 5.97 -12.39 5.60
CA LYS A 178 6.73 -11.15 5.88
C LYS A 178 6.64 -10.75 7.35
N ALA A 179 5.45 -10.78 7.94
CA ALA A 179 5.26 -10.46 9.35
C ALA A 179 6.13 -11.34 10.28
N LYS A 180 6.31 -12.61 9.94
CA LYS A 180 7.17 -13.55 10.68
C LYS A 180 8.67 -13.25 10.50
N THR A 181 9.11 -12.95 9.29
CA THR A 181 10.54 -12.66 9.00
C THR A 181 11.03 -11.35 9.60
N ASP A 182 10.13 -10.41 9.90
CA ASP A 182 10.48 -9.14 10.57
C ASP A 182 10.37 -9.20 12.10
N SER A 183 9.86 -10.30 12.66
CA SER A 183 9.72 -10.53 14.10
C SER A 183 10.89 -11.33 14.72
N GLU A 184 11.82 -11.80 13.88
CA GLU A 184 13.10 -12.44 14.24
C GLU A 184 14.26 -11.44 14.09
#